data_AF-D2B5S7-F1
#
_entry.id   AF-D2B5S7-F1
#
_cell.length_a   1.000
_cell.length_b   1.000
_cell.length_c   1.000
_cell.angle_alpha   90.00
_cell.angle_beta   90.00
_cell.angle_gamma   90.00
#
_symmetry.space_group_name_H-M   'P 1'
#
loop_
_entity.id
_entity.type
_entity.pdbx_description
1 polymer ?
#
loop_
_entity_poly.entity_id
_entity_poly.type
_entity_poly.pdbx_seq_one_letter_code
_entity_poly.pdbx_strand_id
1 'polypeptide(L)'
;MAPSRARARSIATDGAANRLRFLALTSGRPLWDLAQRVQPVRRHLNASLIDHAVREMPPRPEPLSTMADYTSWASLTDRTFSGRHMPPVSGPEGGRPTPEQAADLFTRGDAMIPCPRSTVLFAYFAQWFTDGFLRGDTHVPRDPRKNSSNHHIDLNQLYGLDEAATAALRTFDGGLLKSRLVNGAEFPPKLCENGKIKDEFSALSVIRFDELTDAQRDTLFATGSDRGNIQLGFTMLTVLFLREHNRVARLLAGHYPRWDDERLFQTARNILIVLLIKLVVEEYINHITPYHFRFALDPRLSTMLARAPWHRENWASAEFNLVYRWHSLIPSKLAVGDRELPMAETLVGGALIPGPGLGRLFEDASRQRAGRIGLFNTDPVLRAVDVASVAESRALKLAPYNSYREHCRFPRVRRFDQVSGDARVSEALGELYRNVDDLDLYVGLFAEEPGAPNAMLPPLLTKIIAIDAFSQALTNPLLASRVFNAATFSPHGMKVIATTRTLSDVLHRNVPEDPRPRFVSMTRQGAR
;
A
#
# COMPACT_ATOMS: atom_id res chain seq x y z
N MET A 1 8.16 -32.70 7.92
CA MET A 1 9.12 -32.07 6.99
C MET A 1 9.84 -30.94 7.72
N ALA A 2 11.18 -30.98 7.78
CA ALA A 2 11.96 -29.88 8.32
C ALA A 2 11.68 -28.59 7.53
N PRO A 3 11.65 -27.40 8.16
CA PRO A 3 11.45 -26.15 7.43
C PRO A 3 12.62 -25.99 6.45
N SER A 4 12.30 -26.05 5.16
CA SER A 4 13.21 -25.65 4.09
C SER A 4 13.80 -24.30 4.47
N ARG A 5 15.13 -24.23 4.67
CA ARG A 5 15.84 -22.96 4.89
C ARG A 5 15.40 -22.02 3.78
N ALA A 6 14.91 -20.84 4.12
CA ALA A 6 14.52 -19.83 3.14
C ALA A 6 15.71 -19.63 2.17
N ARG A 7 15.53 -20.10 0.93
CA ARG A 7 16.51 -19.94 -0.13
C ARG A 7 16.37 -18.52 -0.66
N ALA A 8 17.50 -17.95 -1.06
CA ALA A 8 17.55 -16.67 -1.76
C ALA A 8 18.10 -16.95 -3.15
N ARG A 9 17.59 -16.24 -4.15
CA ARG A 9 18.10 -16.37 -5.51
C ARG A 9 19.56 -15.90 -5.56
N SER A 10 20.32 -16.50 -6.46
CA SER A 10 21.61 -15.93 -6.85
C SER A 10 21.42 -14.53 -7.45
N ILE A 11 21.97 -13.52 -6.80
CA ILE A 11 22.04 -12.16 -7.35
C ILE A 11 23.05 -12.03 -8.51
N ALA A 12 23.73 -13.12 -8.90
CA ALA A 12 24.76 -13.09 -9.94
C ALA A 12 24.25 -12.55 -11.29
N THR A 13 22.96 -12.72 -11.56
CA THR A 13 22.28 -12.28 -12.79
C THR A 13 21.77 -10.84 -12.74
N ASP A 14 21.98 -10.12 -11.65
CA ASP A 14 21.51 -8.73 -11.50
C ASP A 14 22.50 -7.68 -12.05
N GLY A 15 23.68 -8.11 -12.51
CA GLY A 15 24.73 -7.21 -12.98
C GLY A 15 25.53 -6.59 -11.83
N ALA A 16 26.80 -6.24 -12.11
CA ALA A 16 27.76 -5.85 -11.07
C ALA A 16 27.32 -4.62 -10.26
N ALA A 17 26.80 -3.59 -10.92
CA ALA A 17 26.37 -2.35 -10.26
C ALA A 17 25.22 -2.59 -9.26
N ASN A 18 24.20 -3.35 -9.66
CA ASN A 18 23.05 -3.65 -8.79
C ASN A 18 23.46 -4.52 -7.60
N ARG A 19 24.32 -5.51 -7.84
CA ARG A 19 24.87 -6.38 -6.79
C ARG A 19 25.67 -5.59 -5.76
N LEU A 20 26.59 -4.74 -6.20
CA LEU A 20 27.41 -3.92 -5.31
C LEU A 20 26.54 -3.00 -4.45
N ARG A 21 25.53 -2.36 -5.05
CA ARG A 21 24.59 -1.52 -4.30
C ARG A 21 23.77 -2.30 -3.30
N PHE A 22 23.21 -3.44 -3.70
CA PHE A 22 22.46 -4.31 -2.80
C PHE A 22 23.31 -4.73 -1.60
N LEU A 23 24.54 -5.19 -1.85
CA LEU A 23 25.48 -5.57 -0.79
C LEU A 23 25.84 -4.38 0.11
N ALA A 24 26.08 -3.19 -0.45
CA ALA A 24 26.39 -2.00 0.33
C ALA A 24 25.24 -1.62 1.29
N LEU A 25 23.99 -1.77 0.88
CA LEU A 25 22.81 -1.41 1.70
C LEU A 25 22.40 -2.51 2.69
N THR A 26 22.78 -3.76 2.45
CA THR A 26 22.35 -4.95 3.24
C THR A 26 23.49 -5.61 4.02
N SER A 27 24.71 -5.07 3.94
CA SER A 27 25.88 -5.55 4.68
C SER A 27 26.47 -4.45 5.55
N GLY A 28 27.34 -4.83 6.49
CA GLY A 28 28.08 -3.85 7.29
C GLY A 28 27.22 -3.05 8.27
N ARG A 29 26.21 -3.67 8.88
CA ARG A 29 25.29 -3.04 9.85
C ARG A 29 25.96 -2.08 10.86
N PRO A 30 27.10 -2.42 11.50
CA PRO A 30 27.74 -1.49 12.45
C PRO A 30 28.14 -0.13 11.84
N LEU A 31 28.52 -0.11 10.55
CA LEU A 31 28.86 1.13 9.84
C LEU A 31 27.62 1.98 9.59
N TRP A 32 26.52 1.35 9.17
CA TRP A 32 25.24 2.02 9.01
C TRP A 32 24.70 2.56 10.33
N ASP A 33 24.82 1.80 11.42
CA ASP A 33 24.41 2.25 12.76
C ASP A 33 25.25 3.46 13.21
N LEU A 34 26.56 3.47 12.94
CA LEU A 34 27.44 4.60 13.24
C LEU A 34 27.07 5.84 12.41
N ALA A 35 26.92 5.69 11.09
CA ALA A 35 26.59 6.79 10.19
C ALA A 35 25.24 7.44 10.54
N GLN A 36 24.26 6.63 10.97
CA GLN A 36 22.93 7.11 11.34
C GLN A 36 22.86 7.80 12.71
N ARG A 37 23.86 7.60 13.59
CA ARG A 37 23.94 8.33 14.87
C ARG A 37 24.28 9.81 14.68
N VAL A 38 24.99 10.14 13.61
CA VAL A 38 25.40 11.52 13.30
C VAL A 38 24.32 12.19 12.46
N GLN A 39 23.51 13.07 13.07
CA GLN A 39 22.32 13.66 12.44
C GLN A 39 22.56 14.33 11.07
N PRO A 40 23.60 15.18 10.88
CA PRO A 40 23.90 15.74 9.55
C PRO A 40 24.20 14.67 8.50
N VAL A 41 24.96 13.64 8.87
CA VAL A 41 25.30 12.51 7.98
C VAL A 41 24.06 11.70 7.65
N ARG A 42 23.26 11.33 8.66
CA ARG A 42 21.99 10.63 8.47
C ARG A 42 21.07 11.38 7.51
N ARG A 43 20.93 12.69 7.66
CA ARG A 43 20.08 13.52 6.80
C ARG A 43 20.57 13.52 5.36
N HIS A 44 21.88 13.69 5.14
CA HIS A 44 22.47 13.64 3.81
C HIS A 44 22.29 12.26 3.17
N LEU A 45 22.57 11.18 3.90
CA LEU A 45 22.36 9.81 3.44
C LEU A 45 20.88 9.54 3.12
N ASN A 46 19.96 10.02 3.95
CA ASN A 46 18.51 9.88 3.72
C ASN A 46 18.11 10.46 2.36
N ALA A 47 18.47 11.72 2.10
CA ALA A 47 18.16 12.38 0.83
C ALA A 47 18.89 11.73 -0.36
N SER A 48 20.17 11.43 -0.22
CA SER A 48 20.98 10.83 -1.30
C SER A 48 20.46 9.44 -1.68
N LEU A 49 20.17 8.58 -0.70
CA LEU A 49 19.66 7.23 -0.96
C LEU A 49 18.27 7.25 -1.63
N ILE A 50 17.40 8.17 -1.22
CA ILE A 50 16.10 8.38 -1.86
C ILE A 50 16.28 8.87 -3.30
N ASP A 51 17.08 9.91 -3.51
CA ASP A 51 17.33 10.46 -4.85
C ASP A 51 17.92 9.42 -5.80
N HIS A 52 18.88 8.62 -5.31
CA HIS A 52 19.45 7.51 -6.08
C HIS A 52 18.43 6.41 -6.38
N ALA A 53 17.56 6.05 -5.42
CA ALA A 53 16.55 5.03 -5.63
C ALA A 53 15.55 5.44 -6.74
N VAL A 54 15.10 6.70 -6.75
CA VAL A 54 14.13 7.19 -7.75
C VAL A 54 14.76 7.32 -9.15
N ARG A 55 16.06 7.62 -9.25
CA ARG A 55 16.78 7.80 -10.53
C ARG A 55 17.21 6.49 -11.21
N GLU A 56 16.74 5.35 -10.73
CA GLU A 56 16.98 4.05 -11.36
C GLU A 56 16.14 3.84 -12.62
N MET A 57 15.12 4.66 -12.84
CA MET A 57 14.38 4.83 -14.10
C MET A 57 14.45 6.29 -14.57
N PRO A 58 14.07 6.59 -15.83
CA PRO A 58 13.78 7.96 -16.24
C PRO A 58 12.84 8.65 -15.24
N PRO A 59 13.14 9.89 -14.81
CA PRO A 59 12.33 10.58 -13.82
C PRO A 59 10.99 11.01 -14.41
N ARG A 60 9.95 10.94 -13.58
CA ARG A 60 8.60 11.43 -13.85
C ARG A 60 8.56 12.95 -14.09
N PRO A 61 7.52 13.49 -14.78
CA PRO A 61 6.29 12.81 -15.23
C PRO A 61 6.52 11.82 -16.37
N GLU A 62 5.65 10.81 -16.46
CA GLU A 62 5.71 9.84 -17.55
C GLU A 62 5.24 10.50 -18.88
N PRO A 63 5.90 10.22 -20.02
CA PRO A 63 5.48 10.77 -21.31
C PRO A 63 4.18 10.15 -21.84
N LEU A 64 3.78 8.99 -21.30
CA LEU A 64 2.65 8.20 -21.77
C LEU A 64 1.68 7.87 -20.63
N SER A 65 0.43 7.64 -21.01
CA SER A 65 -0.62 7.08 -20.15
C SER A 65 -1.30 5.91 -20.85
N THR A 66 -2.20 5.24 -20.16
CA THR A 66 -3.04 4.17 -20.71
C THR A 66 -4.06 4.67 -21.75
N MET A 67 -4.20 6.00 -21.94
CA MET A 67 -5.09 6.61 -22.92
C MET A 67 -4.63 6.34 -24.37
N ALA A 68 -3.35 6.56 -24.65
CA ALA A 68 -2.79 6.54 -26.00
C ALA A 68 -1.33 6.07 -26.00
N ASP A 69 -0.86 5.59 -27.14
CA ASP A 69 0.53 5.18 -27.38
C ASP A 69 1.45 6.35 -27.78
N TYR A 70 0.92 7.57 -27.80
CA TYR A 70 1.65 8.82 -28.03
C TYR A 70 1.31 9.90 -26.98
N THR A 71 2.19 10.88 -26.87
CA THR A 71 2.01 12.02 -25.96
C THR A 71 1.07 13.05 -26.59
N SER A 72 0.06 13.47 -25.84
CA SER A 72 -0.84 14.56 -26.17
C SER A 72 -1.21 15.32 -24.91
N TRP A 73 -1.77 16.52 -25.05
CA TRP A 73 -2.27 17.26 -23.88
C TRP A 73 -3.32 16.45 -23.10
N ALA A 74 -4.24 15.79 -23.82
CA ALA A 74 -5.27 14.94 -23.21
C ALA A 74 -4.65 13.77 -22.43
N SER A 75 -3.69 13.05 -23.03
CA SER A 75 -3.07 11.88 -22.39
C SER A 75 -2.19 12.23 -21.18
N LEU A 76 -1.68 13.46 -21.10
CA LEU A 76 -0.90 13.97 -19.95
C LEU A 76 -1.76 14.53 -18.80
N THR A 77 -2.99 14.96 -19.08
CA THR A 77 -3.80 15.74 -18.12
C THR A 77 -5.10 15.06 -17.68
N ASP A 78 -5.63 14.13 -18.47
CA ASP A 78 -6.81 13.35 -18.08
C ASP A 78 -6.43 12.26 -17.06
N ARG A 79 -6.68 12.57 -15.80
CA ARG A 79 -6.40 11.71 -14.65
C ARG A 79 -7.33 10.50 -14.55
N THR A 80 -8.36 10.41 -15.39
CA THR A 80 -9.14 9.16 -15.45
C THR A 80 -8.34 8.02 -16.08
N PHE A 81 -7.18 8.31 -16.69
CA PHE A 81 -6.21 7.32 -17.19
C PHE A 81 -4.96 7.27 -16.32
N SER A 82 -4.38 6.08 -16.17
CA SER A 82 -3.14 5.91 -15.40
C SER A 82 -1.92 6.24 -16.25
N GLY A 83 -0.85 6.74 -15.64
CA GLY A 83 0.45 6.83 -16.30
C GLY A 83 0.97 5.46 -16.71
N ARG A 84 2.04 5.41 -17.52
CA ARG A 84 2.76 4.16 -17.80
C ARG A 84 4.25 4.38 -17.98
N HIS A 85 5.08 3.47 -17.47
CA HIS A 85 6.54 3.58 -17.55
C HIS A 85 7.08 3.27 -18.95
N MET A 86 6.40 2.40 -19.70
CA MET A 86 6.82 1.97 -21.04
C MET A 86 5.68 2.06 -22.07
N PRO A 87 5.99 2.29 -23.36
CA PRO A 87 5.01 2.23 -24.44
C PRO A 87 4.30 0.86 -24.50
N PRO A 88 3.05 0.79 -25.01
CA PRO A 88 2.39 -0.48 -25.23
C PRO A 88 3.17 -1.33 -26.23
N VAL A 89 3.31 -2.63 -25.93
CA VAL A 89 4.01 -3.58 -26.80
C VAL A 89 3.00 -4.63 -27.28
N SER A 90 2.94 -4.84 -28.60
CA SER A 90 2.19 -5.98 -29.15
C SER A 90 2.76 -7.27 -28.56
N GLY A 91 1.89 -8.11 -27.98
CA GLY A 91 2.32 -9.39 -27.42
C GLY A 91 3.00 -10.28 -28.48
N PRO A 92 3.79 -11.28 -28.06
CA PRO A 92 4.35 -12.27 -28.97
C PRO A 92 3.22 -12.95 -29.76
N GLU A 93 3.45 -13.16 -31.04
CA GLU A 93 2.50 -13.79 -31.95
C GLU A 93 2.32 -15.28 -31.59
N GLY A 94 1.25 -15.58 -30.85
CA GLY A 94 0.84 -16.94 -30.48
C GLY A 94 1.64 -17.57 -29.32
N GLY A 95 1.05 -18.59 -28.68
CA GLY A 95 1.75 -19.44 -27.72
C GLY A 95 1.88 -18.92 -26.28
N ARG A 96 1.18 -17.84 -25.90
CA ARG A 96 1.03 -17.48 -24.48
C ARG A 96 -0.07 -18.30 -23.79
N PRO A 97 0.09 -18.65 -22.52
CA PRO A 97 -0.97 -19.28 -21.73
C PRO A 97 -2.17 -18.35 -21.57
N THR A 98 -3.37 -18.88 -21.34
CA THR A 98 -4.53 -18.03 -21.01
C THR A 98 -4.32 -17.32 -19.66
N PRO A 99 -5.03 -16.21 -19.38
CA PRO A 99 -4.95 -15.56 -18.07
C PRO A 99 -5.25 -16.51 -16.90
N GLU A 100 -6.16 -17.47 -17.10
CA GLU A 100 -6.50 -18.49 -16.12
C GLU A 100 -5.33 -19.42 -15.84
N GLN A 101 -4.70 -19.95 -16.90
CA GLN A 101 -3.53 -20.83 -16.76
C GLN A 101 -2.35 -20.10 -16.11
N ALA A 102 -2.12 -18.83 -16.45
CA ALA A 102 -1.10 -18.01 -15.81
C ALA A 102 -1.43 -17.71 -14.33
N ALA A 103 -2.70 -17.49 -13.99
CA ALA A 103 -3.15 -17.27 -12.62
C ALA A 103 -3.05 -18.53 -11.75
N ASP A 104 -3.12 -19.73 -12.33
CA ASP A 104 -2.94 -20.98 -11.60
C ASP A 104 -1.55 -21.09 -10.96
N LEU A 105 -0.52 -20.45 -11.54
CA LEU A 105 0.81 -20.35 -10.94
C LEU A 105 0.81 -19.62 -9.58
N PHE A 106 -0.16 -18.74 -9.33
CA PHE A 106 -0.24 -18.00 -8.07
C PHE A 106 -0.94 -18.78 -6.97
N THR A 107 -1.90 -19.63 -7.34
CA THR A 107 -2.79 -20.30 -6.38
C THR A 107 -2.01 -21.23 -5.47
N ARG A 108 -2.22 -21.12 -4.16
CA ARG A 108 -1.57 -21.98 -3.16
C ARG A 108 -2.21 -23.36 -3.11
N GLY A 109 -1.40 -24.36 -2.76
CA GLY A 109 -1.91 -25.66 -2.31
C GLY A 109 -2.42 -25.61 -0.86
N ASP A 110 -2.43 -26.76 -0.18
CA ASP A 110 -3.04 -26.90 1.15
C ASP A 110 -2.43 -26.00 2.24
N ALA A 111 -1.15 -25.64 2.10
CA ALA A 111 -0.42 -24.88 3.09
C ALA A 111 0.11 -23.55 2.52
N MET A 112 -0.09 -22.48 3.29
CA MET A 112 0.54 -21.18 3.03
C MET A 112 2.05 -21.26 3.26
N ILE A 113 2.83 -20.71 2.33
CA ILE A 113 4.25 -20.42 2.49
C ILE A 113 4.38 -19.15 3.33
N PRO A 114 4.90 -19.21 4.57
CA PRO A 114 4.79 -18.07 5.46
C PRO A 114 5.95 -17.08 5.29
N CYS A 115 5.67 -15.77 5.31
CA CYS A 115 6.69 -14.72 5.22
C CYS A 115 7.61 -14.78 6.45
N PRO A 116 8.95 -14.75 6.31
CA PRO A 116 9.85 -14.78 7.47
C PRO A 116 9.61 -13.63 8.44
N ARG A 117 9.25 -12.44 7.93
CA ARG A 117 9.28 -11.18 8.67
C ARG A 117 7.92 -10.53 8.95
N SER A 118 6.93 -10.71 8.08
CA SER A 118 5.69 -9.91 8.12
C SER A 118 4.56 -10.53 8.91
N THR A 119 3.74 -9.67 9.47
CA THR A 119 2.50 -9.99 10.18
C THR A 119 1.30 -9.68 9.29
N VAL A 120 0.10 -10.15 9.66
CA VAL A 120 -1.13 -9.80 8.93
C VAL A 120 -1.41 -8.30 8.97
N LEU A 121 -1.02 -7.61 10.05
CA LEU A 121 -1.14 -6.15 10.14
C LEU A 121 -0.40 -5.43 9.00
N PHE A 122 0.74 -5.96 8.55
CA PHE A 122 1.43 -5.42 7.36
C PHE A 122 0.55 -5.49 6.11
N ALA A 123 -0.12 -6.63 5.88
CA ALA A 123 -0.98 -6.81 4.72
C ALA A 123 -2.20 -5.87 4.77
N TYR A 124 -2.81 -5.72 5.96
CA TYR A 124 -3.91 -4.79 6.17
C TYR A 124 -3.51 -3.33 5.94
N PHE A 125 -2.36 -2.91 6.48
CA PHE A 125 -1.87 -1.56 6.28
C PHE A 125 -1.50 -1.31 4.81
N ALA A 126 -0.85 -2.27 4.15
CA ALA A 126 -0.52 -2.17 2.73
C ALA A 126 -1.78 -1.90 1.90
N GLN A 127 -2.80 -2.77 2.03
CA GLN A 127 -4.05 -2.62 1.30
C GLN A 127 -4.74 -1.28 1.59
N TRP A 128 -4.94 -0.95 2.87
CA TRP A 128 -5.62 0.28 3.27
C TRP A 128 -4.90 1.52 2.73
N PHE A 129 -3.57 1.56 2.82
CA PHE A 129 -2.77 2.66 2.29
C PHE A 129 -2.87 2.78 0.76
N THR A 130 -2.67 1.69 0.03
CA THR A 130 -2.60 1.72 -1.43
C THR A 130 -3.95 1.98 -2.07
N ASP A 131 -5.04 1.46 -1.51
CA ASP A 131 -6.40 1.64 -2.03
C ASP A 131 -6.88 3.11 -1.98
N GLY A 132 -6.14 3.99 -1.30
CA GLY A 132 -6.35 5.43 -1.39
C GLY A 132 -6.01 6.01 -2.75
N PHE A 133 -5.00 5.50 -3.46
CA PHE A 133 -4.54 6.14 -4.69
C PHE A 133 -4.23 5.17 -5.84
N LEU A 134 -4.20 3.86 -5.60
CA LEU A 134 -4.04 2.82 -6.62
C LEU A 134 -5.38 2.15 -6.89
N ARG A 135 -6.26 2.87 -7.59
CA ARG A 135 -7.66 2.49 -7.76
C ARG A 135 -7.95 2.17 -9.22
N GLY A 136 -8.33 0.94 -9.53
CA GLY A 136 -8.85 0.60 -10.87
C GLY A 136 -10.20 1.26 -11.16
N ASP A 137 -10.60 1.27 -12.43
CA ASP A 137 -11.93 1.70 -12.83
C ASP A 137 -13.03 0.91 -12.08
N THR A 138 -14.08 1.63 -11.68
CA THR A 138 -15.22 1.11 -10.92
C THR A 138 -16.50 1.06 -11.74
N HIS A 139 -16.49 1.56 -12.98
CA HIS A 139 -17.62 1.45 -13.89
C HIS A 139 -17.80 0.02 -14.40
N VAL A 140 -19.02 -0.32 -14.80
CA VAL A 140 -19.37 -1.62 -15.37
C VAL A 140 -19.97 -1.40 -16.76
N PRO A 141 -19.40 -1.99 -17.84
CA PRO A 141 -18.18 -2.81 -17.85
C PRO A 141 -16.93 -1.98 -17.55
N ARG A 142 -15.93 -2.62 -16.92
CA ARG A 142 -14.69 -1.96 -16.50
C ARG A 142 -13.80 -1.69 -17.71
N ASP A 143 -13.26 -0.47 -17.85
CA ASP A 143 -12.21 -0.14 -18.82
C ASP A 143 -10.84 -0.29 -18.16
N PRO A 144 -9.99 -1.26 -18.56
CA PRO A 144 -8.67 -1.48 -17.97
C PRO A 144 -7.71 -0.30 -18.14
N ARG A 145 -8.01 0.62 -19.06
CA ARG A 145 -7.22 1.85 -19.26
C ARG A 145 -7.59 2.93 -18.25
N LYS A 146 -8.78 2.87 -17.66
CA LYS A 146 -9.27 3.91 -16.76
C LYS A 146 -9.06 3.56 -15.28
N ASN A 147 -9.20 4.56 -14.45
CA ASN A 147 -9.01 4.51 -13.02
C ASN A 147 -10.00 5.45 -12.30
N SER A 148 -10.27 5.20 -11.03
CA SER A 148 -11.13 6.03 -10.15
C SER A 148 -10.32 6.72 -9.06
N SER A 149 -9.03 6.95 -9.31
CA SER A 149 -8.11 7.57 -8.37
C SER A 149 -8.12 9.09 -8.50
N ASN A 150 -7.97 9.78 -7.37
CA ASN A 150 -7.52 11.17 -7.39
C ASN A 150 -5.99 11.29 -7.48
N HIS A 151 -5.27 10.16 -7.46
CA HIS A 151 -3.82 10.00 -7.49
C HIS A 151 -3.07 10.64 -6.31
N HIS A 152 -3.76 10.93 -5.21
CA HIS A 152 -3.18 11.63 -4.06
C HIS A 152 -3.13 10.76 -2.81
N ILE A 153 -2.08 10.94 -2.02
CA ILE A 153 -2.06 10.46 -0.64
C ILE A 153 -2.73 11.54 0.21
N ASP A 154 -4.05 11.50 0.29
CA ASP A 154 -4.90 12.54 0.90
C ASP A 154 -5.89 12.02 1.97
N LEU A 155 -5.75 10.75 2.34
CA LEU A 155 -6.67 10.02 3.22
C LEU A 155 -8.13 9.96 2.71
N ASN A 156 -8.38 9.86 1.40
CA ASN A 156 -9.74 9.62 0.91
C ASN A 156 -10.37 8.32 1.45
N GLN A 157 -9.57 7.36 1.95
CA GLN A 157 -10.09 6.19 2.69
C GLN A 157 -10.97 6.60 3.89
N LEU A 158 -10.62 7.73 4.51
CA LEU A 158 -11.35 8.33 5.62
C LEU A 158 -12.31 9.43 5.15
N TYR A 159 -11.83 10.36 4.31
CA TYR A 159 -12.56 11.59 3.98
C TYR A 159 -13.44 11.50 2.73
N GLY A 160 -13.26 10.51 1.86
CA GLY A 160 -13.94 10.43 0.57
C GLY A 160 -13.14 11.08 -0.56
N LEU A 161 -13.51 10.74 -1.81
CA LEU A 161 -12.83 11.21 -3.02
C LEU A 161 -13.22 12.64 -3.42
N ASP A 162 -14.40 13.08 -3.02
CA ASP A 162 -14.97 14.37 -3.38
C ASP A 162 -15.60 15.09 -2.18
N GLU A 163 -16.03 16.33 -2.42
CA GLU A 163 -16.62 17.20 -1.42
C GLU A 163 -17.95 16.67 -0.88
N ALA A 164 -18.77 16.04 -1.72
CA ALA A 164 -20.07 15.50 -1.30
C ALA A 164 -19.91 14.32 -0.34
N ALA A 165 -19.00 13.39 -0.64
CA ALA A 165 -18.63 12.31 0.26
C ALA A 165 -18.01 12.85 1.56
N THR A 166 -17.14 13.85 1.46
CA THR A 166 -16.55 14.51 2.65
C THR A 166 -17.62 15.13 3.53
N ALA A 167 -18.56 15.88 2.94
CA ALA A 167 -19.65 16.54 3.64
C ALA A 167 -20.57 15.54 4.34
N ALA A 168 -20.92 14.43 3.67
CA ALA A 168 -21.77 13.38 4.24
C ALA A 168 -21.20 12.79 5.54
N LEU A 169 -19.86 12.76 5.67
CA LEU A 169 -19.14 12.18 6.80
C LEU A 169 -18.85 13.18 7.93
N ARG A 170 -19.02 14.48 7.71
CA ARG A 170 -18.74 15.52 8.71
C ARG A 170 -19.92 15.80 9.62
N THR A 171 -19.65 16.17 10.86
CA THR A 171 -20.67 16.71 11.77
C THR A 171 -21.00 18.16 11.45
N PHE A 172 -20.08 18.88 10.81
CA PHE A 172 -20.06 20.35 10.71
C PHE A 172 -20.09 21.05 12.07
N ASP A 173 -19.56 20.36 13.09
CA ASP A 173 -19.39 20.86 14.44
C ASP A 173 -18.05 20.39 15.02
N GLY A 174 -17.27 21.34 15.56
CA GLY A 174 -15.98 21.08 16.20
C GLY A 174 -14.87 20.53 15.28
N GLY A 175 -15.06 20.57 13.97
CA GLY A 175 -14.17 19.98 12.97
C GLY A 175 -14.21 18.45 12.96
N LEU A 176 -15.30 17.84 13.43
CA LEU A 176 -15.38 16.38 13.66
C LEU A 176 -15.95 15.62 12.46
N LEU A 177 -15.58 14.34 12.40
CA LEU A 177 -16.29 13.33 11.61
C LEU A 177 -17.41 12.71 12.45
N LYS A 178 -18.52 12.38 11.79
CA LYS A 178 -19.65 11.68 12.40
C LYS A 178 -19.16 10.35 12.98
N SER A 179 -19.59 10.06 14.20
CA SER A 179 -19.27 8.82 14.89
C SER A 179 -20.40 8.42 15.82
N ARG A 180 -20.35 7.19 16.33
CA ARG A 180 -21.26 6.67 17.35
C ARG A 180 -20.48 5.90 18.40
N LEU A 181 -20.98 5.91 19.63
CA LEU A 181 -20.44 5.09 20.71
C LEU A 181 -21.13 3.73 20.72
N VAL A 182 -20.33 2.66 20.74
CA VAL A 182 -20.78 1.29 20.94
C VAL A 182 -19.91 0.69 22.03
N ASN A 183 -20.52 0.28 23.15
CA ASN A 183 -19.79 -0.26 24.32
C ASN A 183 -18.65 0.65 24.81
N GLY A 184 -18.87 1.96 24.81
CA GLY A 184 -17.87 2.96 25.23
C GLY A 184 -16.79 3.30 24.19
N ALA A 185 -16.82 2.66 23.03
CA ALA A 185 -15.82 2.83 21.97
C ALA A 185 -16.41 3.59 20.76
N GLU A 186 -15.61 4.48 20.15
CA GLU A 186 -16.03 5.31 19.02
C GLU A 186 -15.91 4.55 17.68
N PHE A 187 -16.99 4.52 16.89
CA PHE A 187 -17.05 3.87 15.58
C PHE A 187 -17.70 4.78 14.54
N PRO A 188 -17.47 4.55 13.24
CA PRO A 188 -18.26 5.22 12.21
C PRO A 188 -19.76 4.89 12.36
N PRO A 189 -20.65 5.78 11.89
CA PRO A 189 -22.07 5.51 11.85
C PRO A 189 -22.38 4.35 10.88
N LYS A 190 -23.54 3.72 11.05
CA LYS A 190 -24.03 2.73 10.08
C LYS A 190 -24.33 3.41 8.75
N LEU A 191 -23.94 2.78 7.64
CA LEU A 191 -24.23 3.29 6.30
C LEU A 191 -25.70 3.09 5.93
N CYS A 192 -26.22 1.90 6.26
CA CYS A 192 -27.53 1.45 5.81
C CYS A 192 -28.53 1.30 6.96
N GLU A 193 -29.81 1.35 6.59
CA GLU A 193 -30.96 0.94 7.39
C GLU A 193 -31.94 0.19 6.47
N ASN A 194 -32.39 -1.00 6.90
CA ASN A 194 -33.27 -1.89 6.13
C ASN A 194 -32.72 -2.19 4.73
N GLY A 195 -31.42 -2.46 4.63
CA GLY A 195 -30.74 -2.80 3.38
C GLY A 195 -30.50 -1.62 2.44
N LYS A 196 -30.85 -0.38 2.83
CA LYS A 196 -30.72 0.80 1.98
C LYS A 196 -29.76 1.81 2.58
N ILE A 197 -28.95 2.45 1.73
CA ILE A 197 -28.10 3.58 2.15
C ILE A 197 -29.02 4.69 2.68
N LYS A 198 -28.73 5.19 3.89
CA LYS A 198 -29.49 6.30 4.47
C LYS A 198 -29.30 7.58 3.67
N ASP A 199 -30.32 8.43 3.61
CA ASP A 199 -30.30 9.67 2.83
C ASP A 199 -29.10 10.57 3.14
N GLU A 200 -28.71 10.67 4.41
CA GLU A 200 -27.55 11.45 4.85
C GLU A 200 -26.19 10.94 4.30
N PHE A 201 -26.16 9.72 3.78
CA PHE A 201 -24.99 9.07 3.20
C PHE A 201 -25.17 8.73 1.71
N SER A 202 -26.16 9.33 1.05
CA SER A 202 -26.45 9.12 -0.38
C SER A 202 -25.28 9.43 -1.32
N ALA A 203 -24.32 10.26 -0.88
CA ALA A 203 -23.08 10.56 -1.60
C ALA A 203 -22.00 9.45 -1.47
N LEU A 204 -22.20 8.47 -0.59
CA LEU A 204 -21.27 7.37 -0.38
C LEU A 204 -21.68 6.17 -1.24
N SER A 205 -20.70 5.42 -1.71
CA SER A 205 -20.90 4.19 -2.46
C SER A 205 -20.15 3.04 -1.81
N VAL A 206 -20.50 1.80 -2.18
CA VAL A 206 -19.80 0.59 -1.75
C VAL A 206 -19.64 -0.32 -2.96
N ILE A 207 -18.42 -0.82 -3.19
CA ILE A 207 -18.18 -1.74 -4.29
C ILE A 207 -18.98 -3.04 -4.05
N ARG A 208 -19.60 -3.57 -5.11
CA ARG A 208 -20.39 -4.83 -5.05
C ARG A 208 -21.55 -4.76 -4.04
N PHE A 209 -22.12 -3.58 -3.80
CA PHE A 209 -23.25 -3.39 -2.89
C PHE A 209 -24.46 -4.27 -3.25
N ASP A 210 -24.69 -4.46 -4.55
CA ASP A 210 -25.81 -5.26 -5.08
C ASP A 210 -25.64 -6.77 -4.82
N GLU A 211 -24.41 -7.24 -4.57
CA GLU A 211 -24.13 -8.64 -4.23
C GLU A 211 -24.39 -8.96 -2.74
N LEU A 212 -24.61 -7.93 -1.91
CA LEU A 212 -24.84 -8.10 -0.47
C LEU A 212 -26.32 -8.30 -0.16
N THR A 213 -26.60 -9.17 0.81
CA THR A 213 -27.94 -9.27 1.43
C THR A 213 -28.26 -8.02 2.25
N ASP A 214 -29.54 -7.73 2.47
CA ASP A 214 -29.95 -6.59 3.30
C ASP A 214 -29.36 -6.64 4.71
N ALA A 215 -29.31 -7.84 5.32
CA ALA A 215 -28.67 -8.04 6.61
C ALA A 215 -27.17 -7.69 6.59
N GLN A 216 -26.44 -8.03 5.52
CA GLN A 216 -25.05 -7.64 5.36
C GLN A 216 -24.90 -6.12 5.13
N ARG A 217 -25.79 -5.51 4.33
CA ARG A 217 -25.78 -4.06 4.10
C ARG A 217 -25.95 -3.28 5.40
N ASP A 218 -26.83 -3.73 6.29
CA ASP A 218 -27.03 -3.13 7.61
C ASP A 218 -25.84 -3.34 8.57
N THR A 219 -24.87 -4.19 8.20
CA THR A 219 -23.60 -4.27 8.93
C THR A 219 -22.63 -3.15 8.59
N LEU A 220 -22.75 -2.54 7.42
CA LEU A 220 -21.77 -1.61 6.85
C LEU A 220 -21.63 -0.32 7.66
N PHE A 221 -20.40 0.17 7.74
CA PHE A 221 -20.08 1.48 8.26
C PHE A 221 -20.03 2.52 7.13
N ALA A 222 -20.47 3.74 7.41
CA ALA A 222 -20.28 4.87 6.51
C ALA A 222 -18.80 5.29 6.55
N THR A 223 -18.13 5.20 5.41
CA THR A 223 -16.69 5.44 5.26
C THR A 223 -16.41 6.23 3.99
N GLY A 224 -15.30 6.97 3.95
CA GLY A 224 -14.88 7.74 2.77
C GLY A 224 -14.66 6.89 1.52
N SER A 225 -14.02 5.73 1.66
CA SER A 225 -13.80 4.84 0.53
C SER A 225 -14.97 3.89 0.29
N ASP A 226 -15.30 3.70 -0.98
CA ASP A 226 -16.13 2.62 -1.54
C ASP A 226 -15.65 1.20 -1.22
N ARG A 227 -14.39 1.05 -0.78
CA ARG A 227 -13.76 -0.20 -0.32
C ARG A 227 -13.66 -0.25 1.20
N GLY A 228 -14.20 0.74 1.92
CA GLY A 228 -14.05 0.90 3.37
C GLY A 228 -14.51 -0.28 4.22
N ASN A 229 -15.42 -1.08 3.67
CA ASN A 229 -15.98 -2.28 4.30
C ASN A 229 -15.50 -3.58 3.63
N ILE A 230 -14.52 -3.56 2.71
CA ILE A 230 -14.19 -4.75 1.90
C ILE A 230 -13.70 -5.93 2.75
N GLN A 231 -12.94 -5.66 3.80
CA GLN A 231 -12.41 -6.66 4.73
C GLN A 231 -12.08 -6.04 6.09
N LEU A 232 -12.10 -6.87 7.13
CA LEU A 232 -11.90 -6.49 8.54
C LEU A 232 -10.76 -5.50 8.77
N GLY A 233 -9.57 -5.79 8.24
CA GLY A 233 -8.37 -4.98 8.44
C GLY A 233 -8.44 -3.57 7.85
N PHE A 234 -9.15 -3.42 6.73
CA PHE A 234 -9.39 -2.10 6.13
C PHE A 234 -10.24 -1.26 7.08
N THR A 235 -11.35 -1.83 7.55
CA THR A 235 -12.28 -1.15 8.45
C THR A 235 -11.62 -0.83 9.79
N MET A 236 -10.76 -1.70 10.33
CA MET A 236 -9.96 -1.43 11.54
C MET A 236 -9.11 -0.17 11.41
N LEU A 237 -8.39 -0.01 10.30
CA LEU A 237 -7.55 1.16 10.06
C LEU A 237 -8.40 2.42 9.86
N THR A 238 -9.51 2.33 9.14
CA THR A 238 -10.45 3.46 8.98
C THR A 238 -11.02 3.91 10.32
N VAL A 239 -11.43 2.98 11.20
CA VAL A 239 -11.90 3.31 12.56
C VAL A 239 -10.80 3.98 13.37
N LEU A 240 -9.57 3.45 13.31
CA LEU A 240 -8.42 4.04 14.02
C LEU A 240 -8.16 5.49 13.59
N PHE A 241 -8.14 5.75 12.29
CA PHE A 241 -7.86 7.08 11.76
C PHE A 241 -9.05 8.05 11.94
N LEU A 242 -10.29 7.57 11.97
CA LEU A 242 -11.44 8.37 12.39
C LEU A 242 -11.27 8.87 13.82
N ARG A 243 -10.91 7.97 14.75
CA ARG A 243 -10.65 8.33 16.15
C ARG A 243 -9.51 9.34 16.27
N GLU A 244 -8.42 9.10 15.53
CA GLU A 244 -7.28 10.02 15.54
C GLU A 244 -7.65 11.41 14.98
N HIS A 245 -8.50 11.47 13.95
CA HIS A 245 -9.01 12.73 13.42
C HIS A 245 -9.80 13.48 14.51
N ASN A 246 -10.81 12.83 15.09
CA ASN A 246 -11.66 13.45 16.11
C ASN A 246 -10.84 13.85 17.35
N ARG A 247 -9.84 13.06 17.75
CA ARG A 247 -8.90 13.41 18.83
C ARG A 247 -8.09 14.67 18.50
N VAL A 248 -7.57 14.79 17.28
CA VAL A 248 -6.81 15.97 16.84
C VAL A 248 -7.72 17.20 16.71
N ALA A 249 -8.92 17.06 16.16
CA ALA A 249 -9.89 18.15 16.06
C ALA A 249 -10.28 18.69 17.44
N ARG A 250 -10.58 17.81 18.41
CA ARG A 250 -10.84 18.19 19.82
C ARG A 250 -9.63 18.89 20.47
N LEU A 251 -8.41 18.40 20.21
CA LEU A 251 -7.18 19.04 20.68
C LEU A 251 -7.05 20.47 20.14
N LEU A 252 -7.29 20.66 18.84
CA LEU A 252 -7.23 21.98 18.20
C LEU A 252 -8.32 22.90 18.75
N ALA A 253 -9.55 22.43 18.87
CA ALA A 253 -10.66 23.22 19.41
C ALA A 253 -10.37 23.73 20.84
N GLY A 254 -9.77 22.88 21.69
CA GLY A 254 -9.39 23.26 23.05
C GLY A 254 -8.28 24.33 23.12
N HIS A 255 -7.33 24.34 22.18
CA HIS A 255 -6.26 25.34 22.13
C HIS A 255 -6.60 26.59 21.31
N TYR A 256 -7.55 26.49 20.39
CA TYR A 256 -7.91 27.54 19.45
C TYR A 256 -9.43 27.78 19.44
N PRO A 257 -10.02 28.30 20.55
CA PRO A 257 -11.48 28.44 20.71
C PRO A 257 -12.14 29.43 19.74
N ARG A 258 -11.35 30.18 18.95
CA ARG A 258 -11.85 31.09 17.90
C ARG A 258 -11.85 30.48 16.50
N TRP A 259 -11.37 29.25 16.34
CA TRP A 259 -11.42 28.57 15.04
C TRP A 259 -12.81 27.98 14.85
N ASP A 260 -13.33 28.15 13.63
CA ASP A 260 -14.59 27.54 13.21
C ASP A 260 -14.40 26.06 12.85
N ASP A 261 -15.52 25.37 12.61
CA ASP A 261 -15.56 23.97 12.22
C ASP A 261 -14.67 23.68 11.00
N GLU A 262 -14.79 24.50 9.94
CA GLU A 262 -14.06 24.29 8.70
C GLU A 262 -12.55 24.34 8.91
N ARG A 263 -12.05 25.35 9.63
CA ARG A 263 -10.62 25.47 9.92
C ARG A 263 -10.13 24.31 10.79
N LEU A 264 -10.91 23.88 11.78
CA LEU A 264 -10.57 22.74 12.63
C LEU A 264 -10.47 21.46 11.80
N PHE A 265 -11.47 21.18 10.97
CA PHE A 265 -11.52 20.02 10.08
C PHE A 265 -10.32 19.98 9.13
N GLN A 266 -10.09 21.07 8.38
CA GLN A 266 -9.01 21.12 7.38
C GLN A 266 -7.62 21.04 8.02
N THR A 267 -7.43 21.67 9.20
CA THR A 267 -6.15 21.58 9.91
C THR A 267 -5.93 20.15 10.42
N ALA A 268 -6.95 19.50 10.98
CA ALA A 268 -6.87 18.10 11.39
C ALA A 268 -6.59 17.15 10.21
N ARG A 269 -7.26 17.35 9.07
CA ARG A 269 -7.01 16.60 7.82
C ARG A 269 -5.56 16.73 7.37
N ASN A 270 -5.01 17.96 7.32
CA ASN A 270 -3.62 18.19 6.96
C ASN A 270 -2.64 17.46 7.89
N ILE A 271 -2.87 17.51 9.21
CA ILE A 271 -2.06 16.80 10.20
C ILE A 271 -2.08 15.29 9.93
N LEU A 272 -3.25 14.71 9.70
CA LEU A 272 -3.40 13.27 9.46
C LEU A 272 -2.75 12.81 8.15
N ILE A 273 -2.80 13.63 7.10
CA ILE A 273 -2.11 13.34 5.82
C ILE A 273 -0.60 13.24 6.04
N VAL A 274 -0.01 14.21 6.73
CA VAL A 274 1.43 14.15 7.04
C VAL A 274 1.76 12.99 7.97
N LEU A 275 0.90 12.68 8.95
CA LEU A 275 1.06 11.52 9.82
C LEU A 275 1.08 10.21 9.02
N LEU A 276 0.15 10.04 8.07
CA LEU A 276 0.14 8.86 7.20
C LEU A 276 1.44 8.75 6.41
N ILE A 277 1.88 9.83 5.74
CA ILE A 277 3.13 9.82 4.97
C ILE A 277 4.32 9.51 5.88
N LYS A 278 4.33 10.03 7.10
CA LYS A 278 5.37 9.71 8.08
C LYS A 278 5.38 8.22 8.44
N LEU A 279 4.24 7.61 8.74
CA LEU A 279 4.14 6.17 9.01
C LEU A 279 4.57 5.34 7.81
N VAL A 280 4.22 5.78 6.60
CA VAL A 280 4.64 5.14 5.35
C VAL A 280 6.16 5.16 5.20
N VAL A 281 6.80 6.31 5.40
CA VAL A 281 8.26 6.45 5.24
C VAL A 281 9.03 5.79 6.38
N GLU A 282 8.63 6.03 7.63
CA GLU A 282 9.41 5.65 8.81
C GLU A 282 9.16 4.22 9.28
N GLU A 283 7.99 3.63 9.01
CA GLU A 283 7.63 2.29 9.45
C GLU A 283 7.45 1.33 8.27
N TYR A 284 6.56 1.64 7.33
CA TYR A 284 6.20 0.74 6.23
C TYR A 284 7.33 0.52 5.22
N ILE A 285 7.95 1.58 4.69
CA ILE A 285 9.08 1.47 3.75
C ILE A 285 10.29 0.81 4.43
N ASN A 286 10.55 1.14 5.70
CA ASN A 286 11.60 0.49 6.48
C ASN A 286 11.29 -0.98 6.82
N HIS A 287 10.02 -1.38 6.81
CA HIS A 287 9.62 -2.78 6.94
C HIS A 287 9.92 -3.58 5.68
N ILE A 288 9.50 -3.07 4.51
CA ILE A 288 9.66 -3.79 3.22
C ILE A 288 11.10 -3.84 2.73
N THR A 289 11.91 -2.82 3.06
CA THR A 289 13.31 -2.77 2.62
C THR A 289 14.19 -3.69 3.48
N PRO A 290 15.16 -4.41 2.86
CA PRO A 290 16.14 -5.21 3.57
C PRO A 290 17.32 -4.38 4.10
N TYR A 291 17.28 -3.05 3.96
CA TYR A 291 18.42 -2.19 4.18
C TYR A 291 18.67 -1.91 5.66
N HIS A 292 19.94 -1.70 6.01
CA HIS A 292 20.33 -1.28 7.36
C HIS A 292 20.08 0.21 7.62
N PHE A 293 20.02 1.02 6.55
CA PHE A 293 19.61 2.42 6.65
C PHE A 293 18.10 2.54 6.93
N ARG A 294 17.73 3.40 7.87
CA ARG A 294 16.33 3.69 8.24
C ARG A 294 15.92 5.06 7.71
N PHE A 295 15.10 5.03 6.66
CA PHE A 295 14.51 6.22 6.07
C PHE A 295 13.68 6.99 7.09
N ALA A 296 13.69 8.32 6.98
CA ALA A 296 12.97 9.21 7.88
C ALA A 296 12.29 10.33 7.11
N LEU A 297 11.14 10.81 7.59
CA LEU A 297 10.51 12.01 7.04
C LEU A 297 11.10 13.25 7.74
N ASP A 298 12.32 13.63 7.34
CA ASP A 298 12.97 14.85 7.85
C ASP A 298 12.30 16.10 7.26
N PRO A 299 11.94 17.12 8.05
CA PRO A 299 11.36 18.37 7.53
C PRO A 299 12.22 19.09 6.47
N ARG A 300 13.54 18.87 6.46
CA ARG A 300 14.47 19.43 5.46
C ARG A 300 14.56 18.58 4.19
N LEU A 301 13.96 17.40 4.16
CA LEU A 301 14.07 16.46 3.05
C LEU A 301 13.57 17.08 1.75
N SER A 302 12.40 17.74 1.77
CA SER A 302 11.85 18.41 0.59
C SER A 302 12.81 19.49 0.05
N THR A 303 13.41 20.31 0.93
CA THR A 303 14.40 21.32 0.50
C THR A 303 15.65 20.69 -0.14
N MET A 304 16.11 19.56 0.40
CA MET A 304 17.28 18.85 -0.14
C MET A 304 17.00 18.18 -1.49
N LEU A 305 15.75 17.76 -1.71
CA LEU A 305 15.31 17.08 -2.93
C LEU A 305 14.66 18.03 -3.94
N ALA A 306 14.47 19.31 -3.60
CA ALA A 306 13.77 20.28 -4.44
C ALA A 306 14.36 20.47 -5.85
N ARG A 307 15.66 20.17 -6.03
CA ARG A 307 16.35 20.24 -7.33
C ARG A 307 16.41 18.90 -8.06
N ALA A 308 15.92 17.82 -7.46
CA ALA A 308 15.90 16.52 -8.10
C ALA A 308 14.89 16.55 -9.27
N PRO A 309 15.24 16.01 -10.45
CA PRO A 309 14.35 16.02 -11.62
C PRO A 309 13.00 15.36 -11.36
N TRP A 310 12.93 14.38 -10.46
CA TRP A 310 11.68 13.67 -10.14
C TRP A 310 10.81 14.37 -9.10
N HIS A 311 11.30 15.42 -8.43
CA HIS A 311 10.59 16.08 -7.32
C HIS A 311 9.50 17.04 -7.83
N ARG A 312 8.49 16.47 -8.48
CA ARG A 312 7.37 17.14 -9.13
C ARG A 312 6.13 16.27 -8.96
N GLU A 313 4.96 16.89 -8.88
CA GLU A 313 3.69 16.17 -8.85
C GLU A 313 3.56 15.25 -10.08
N ASN A 314 3.04 14.04 -9.86
CA ASN A 314 2.77 13.08 -10.93
C ASN A 314 1.57 12.19 -10.57
N TRP A 315 1.04 11.48 -11.57
CA TRP A 315 -0.05 10.53 -11.42
C TRP A 315 0.48 9.09 -11.34
N ALA A 316 -0.23 8.25 -10.60
CA ALA A 316 0.09 6.82 -10.46
C ALA A 316 0.06 6.10 -11.82
N SER A 317 1.02 5.19 -12.03
CA SER A 317 1.07 4.36 -13.25
C SER A 317 0.33 3.04 -13.11
N ALA A 318 -0.01 2.43 -14.25
CA ALA A 318 -0.59 1.09 -14.30
C ALA A 318 0.37 0.05 -13.70
N GLU A 319 1.67 0.19 -13.93
CA GLU A 319 2.69 -0.67 -13.32
C GLU A 319 2.75 -0.50 -11.81
N PHE A 320 2.60 0.73 -11.30
CA PHE A 320 2.58 0.98 -9.86
C PHE A 320 1.39 0.30 -9.18
N ASN A 321 0.23 0.29 -9.84
CA ASN A 321 -0.92 -0.49 -9.39
C ASN A 321 -0.63 -1.99 -9.39
N LEU A 322 0.03 -2.50 -10.44
CA LEU A 322 0.30 -3.93 -10.63
C LEU A 322 1.30 -4.49 -9.61
N VAL A 323 2.37 -3.76 -9.29
CA VAL A 323 3.38 -4.22 -8.31
C VAL A 323 2.85 -4.37 -6.89
N TYR A 324 1.70 -3.76 -6.57
CA TYR A 324 1.09 -3.77 -5.24
C TYR A 324 0.05 -4.87 -5.01
N ARG A 325 -0.13 -5.80 -5.95
CA ARG A 325 -1.09 -6.91 -5.89
C ARG A 325 -0.62 -8.05 -4.98
N TRP A 326 -0.35 -7.75 -3.70
CA TRP A 326 0.27 -8.67 -2.73
C TRP A 326 -0.71 -9.64 -2.06
N HIS A 327 -1.63 -10.24 -2.82
CA HIS A 327 -2.69 -11.12 -2.29
C HIS A 327 -2.14 -12.37 -1.59
N SER A 328 -0.95 -12.83 -1.98
CA SER A 328 -0.24 -13.95 -1.34
C SER A 328 0.17 -13.69 0.13
N LEU A 329 0.08 -12.46 0.61
CA LEU A 329 0.27 -12.14 2.04
C LEU A 329 -0.87 -12.68 2.92
N ILE A 330 -2.08 -12.88 2.38
CA ILE A 330 -3.26 -13.14 3.18
C ILE A 330 -3.37 -14.63 3.53
N PRO A 331 -3.44 -15.00 4.83
CA PRO A 331 -3.70 -16.38 5.24
C PRO A 331 -5.13 -16.82 4.90
N SER A 332 -5.33 -18.14 4.76
CA SER A 332 -6.65 -18.74 4.47
C SER A 332 -7.61 -18.65 5.66
N LYS A 333 -7.07 -18.47 6.86
CA LYS A 333 -7.81 -18.23 8.09
C LYS A 333 -7.19 -17.09 8.88
N LEU A 334 -8.00 -16.25 9.51
CA LEU A 334 -7.60 -15.05 10.21
C LEU A 334 -8.00 -15.11 11.68
N ALA A 335 -7.09 -14.70 12.56
CA ALA A 335 -7.35 -14.57 13.99
C ALA A 335 -8.22 -13.33 14.25
N VAL A 336 -9.36 -13.54 14.91
CA VAL A 336 -10.35 -12.49 15.22
C VAL A 336 -10.83 -12.70 16.65
N GLY A 337 -10.19 -12.01 17.60
CA GLY A 337 -10.42 -12.23 19.02
C GLY A 337 -10.00 -13.64 19.41
N ASP A 338 -10.92 -14.41 19.98
CA ASP A 338 -10.66 -15.78 20.45
C ASP A 338 -11.03 -16.86 19.40
N ARG A 339 -11.28 -16.43 18.16
CA ARG A 339 -11.69 -17.30 17.05
C ARG A 339 -10.69 -17.24 15.90
N GLU A 340 -10.63 -18.32 15.14
CA GLU A 340 -9.94 -18.38 13.85
C GLU A 340 -11.01 -18.58 12.76
N LEU A 341 -11.16 -17.59 11.88
CA LEU A 341 -12.21 -17.56 10.86
C LEU A 341 -11.64 -17.79 9.46
N PRO A 342 -12.32 -18.52 8.57
CA PRO A 342 -12.00 -18.49 7.15
C PRO A 342 -11.91 -17.05 6.63
N MET A 343 -10.93 -16.76 5.76
CA MET A 343 -10.73 -15.39 5.25
C MET A 343 -11.99 -14.82 4.61
N ALA A 344 -12.75 -15.64 3.88
CA ALA A 344 -14.02 -15.25 3.27
C ALA A 344 -15.05 -14.72 4.28
N GLU A 345 -15.07 -15.22 5.53
CA GLU A 345 -15.98 -14.75 6.59
C GLU A 345 -15.55 -13.41 7.20
N THR A 346 -14.33 -12.95 6.91
CA THR A 346 -13.84 -11.63 7.35
C THR A 346 -14.06 -10.52 6.31
N LEU A 347 -14.52 -10.89 5.11
CA LEU A 347 -14.99 -9.94 4.10
C LEU A 347 -16.28 -9.28 4.61
N VAL A 348 -16.45 -7.98 4.36
CA VAL A 348 -17.58 -7.23 4.95
C VAL A 348 -17.58 -7.29 6.49
N GLY A 349 -16.38 -7.43 7.08
CA GLY A 349 -16.18 -7.79 8.48
C GLY A 349 -16.36 -6.66 9.50
N GLY A 350 -16.95 -5.51 9.15
CA GLY A 350 -17.10 -4.37 10.07
C GLY A 350 -17.86 -4.73 11.36
N ALA A 351 -18.85 -5.61 11.26
CA ALA A 351 -19.60 -6.12 12.42
C ALA A 351 -18.76 -6.98 13.38
N LEU A 352 -17.59 -7.48 12.95
CA LEU A 352 -16.71 -8.29 13.79
C LEU A 352 -15.87 -7.44 14.75
N ILE A 353 -15.82 -6.11 14.56
CA ILE A 353 -14.94 -5.23 15.35
C ILE A 353 -15.47 -4.97 16.77
N PRO A 354 -16.75 -4.61 16.99
CA PRO A 354 -17.20 -4.15 18.32
C PRO A 354 -17.11 -5.21 19.43
N GLY A 355 -17.16 -6.50 19.10
CA GLY A 355 -17.07 -7.58 20.09
C GLY A 355 -15.67 -7.68 20.72
N PRO A 356 -14.62 -8.02 19.95
CA PRO A 356 -13.24 -8.10 20.44
C PRO A 356 -12.62 -6.72 20.78
N GLY A 357 -13.08 -5.66 20.09
CA GLY A 357 -12.52 -4.32 20.21
C GLY A 357 -11.27 -4.10 19.35
N LEU A 358 -10.97 -2.83 19.07
CA LEU A 358 -9.91 -2.44 18.13
C LEU A 358 -8.52 -2.86 18.63
N GLY A 359 -8.22 -2.63 19.92
CA GLY A 359 -6.93 -2.96 20.53
C GLY A 359 -6.56 -4.44 20.38
N ARG A 360 -7.50 -5.34 20.68
CA ARG A 360 -7.31 -6.80 20.52
C ARG A 360 -7.07 -7.19 19.08
N LEU A 361 -7.86 -6.68 18.13
CA LEU A 361 -7.73 -7.07 16.72
C LEU A 361 -6.41 -6.61 16.09
N PHE A 362 -5.90 -5.43 16.48
CA PHE A 362 -4.57 -5.00 16.06
C PHE A 362 -3.47 -5.91 16.63
N GLU A 363 -3.63 -6.40 17.85
CA GLU A 363 -2.71 -7.39 18.43
C GLU A 363 -2.78 -8.74 17.72
N ASP A 364 -3.99 -9.25 17.44
CA ASP A 364 -4.18 -10.49 16.69
C ASP A 364 -3.50 -10.42 15.32
N ALA A 365 -3.75 -9.34 14.56
CA ALA A 365 -3.11 -9.09 13.27
C ALA A 365 -1.59 -8.91 13.36
N SER A 366 -1.08 -8.37 14.48
CA SER A 366 0.36 -8.20 14.73
C SER A 366 1.05 -9.50 15.15
N ARG A 367 0.32 -10.47 15.71
CA ARG A 367 0.85 -11.77 16.11
C ARG A 367 0.76 -12.80 15.00
N GLN A 368 -0.27 -12.71 14.17
CA GLN A 368 -0.48 -13.63 13.07
C GLN A 368 0.54 -13.38 11.95
N ARG A 369 1.14 -14.46 11.46
CA ARG A 369 2.12 -14.45 10.38
C ARG A 369 1.41 -14.31 9.02
N ALA A 370 1.91 -13.40 8.18
CA ALA A 370 1.46 -13.28 6.78
C ALA A 370 2.12 -14.35 5.89
N GLY A 371 1.56 -14.56 4.70
CA GLY A 371 2.16 -15.35 3.63
C GLY A 371 3.34 -14.63 2.95
N ARG A 372 4.21 -15.37 2.29
CA ARG A 372 5.30 -14.84 1.47
C ARG A 372 4.74 -14.29 0.16
N ILE A 373 5.20 -13.12 -0.29
CA ILE A 373 4.87 -12.62 -1.62
C ILE A 373 5.52 -13.53 -2.67
N GLY A 374 4.72 -14.03 -3.61
CA GLY A 374 5.19 -14.77 -4.77
C GLY A 374 4.20 -15.82 -5.27
N LEU A 375 4.66 -16.63 -6.22
CA LEU A 375 3.89 -17.75 -6.79
C LEU A 375 3.60 -18.86 -5.76
N PHE A 376 2.58 -19.67 -6.08
CA PHE A 376 2.08 -20.80 -5.28
C PHE A 376 1.70 -20.41 -3.85
N ASN A 377 1.21 -19.19 -3.66
CA ASN A 377 0.91 -18.68 -2.34
C ASN A 377 -0.31 -17.76 -2.24
N THR A 378 -1.09 -17.49 -3.30
CA THR A 378 -2.37 -16.77 -3.19
C THR A 378 -3.49 -17.73 -2.74
N ASP A 379 -4.32 -17.31 -1.78
CA ASP A 379 -5.48 -18.10 -1.37
C ASP A 379 -6.46 -18.35 -2.53
N PRO A 380 -7.02 -19.57 -2.71
CA PRO A 380 -7.91 -19.87 -3.83
C PRO A 380 -9.12 -18.95 -3.97
N VAL A 381 -9.64 -18.40 -2.86
CA VAL A 381 -10.76 -17.43 -2.88
C VAL A 381 -10.38 -16.15 -3.62
N LEU A 382 -9.09 -15.82 -3.69
CA LEU A 382 -8.57 -14.63 -4.36
C LEU A 382 -8.08 -14.90 -5.80
N ARG A 383 -8.20 -16.14 -6.31
CA ARG A 383 -7.71 -16.51 -7.66
C ARG A 383 -8.26 -15.59 -8.76
N ALA A 384 -9.52 -15.18 -8.66
CA ALA A 384 -10.14 -14.27 -9.64
C ALA A 384 -9.39 -12.94 -9.78
N VAL A 385 -8.71 -12.47 -8.73
CA VAL A 385 -7.92 -11.24 -8.77
C VAL A 385 -6.64 -11.43 -9.57
N ASP A 386 -5.99 -12.60 -9.49
CA ASP A 386 -4.80 -12.91 -10.29
C ASP A 386 -5.16 -13.07 -11.77
N VAL A 387 -6.30 -13.72 -12.08
CA VAL A 387 -6.84 -13.79 -13.45
C VAL A 387 -7.05 -12.39 -14.02
N ALA A 388 -7.76 -11.52 -13.27
CA ALA A 388 -8.00 -10.14 -13.68
C ALA A 388 -6.69 -9.37 -13.85
N SER A 389 -5.71 -9.55 -12.98
CA SER A 389 -4.41 -8.87 -13.04
C SER A 389 -3.63 -9.24 -14.31
N VAL A 390 -3.61 -10.53 -14.69
CA VAL A 390 -2.98 -10.97 -15.95
C VAL A 390 -3.76 -10.43 -17.16
N ALA A 391 -5.09 -10.53 -17.15
CA ALA A 391 -5.93 -10.09 -18.25
C ALA A 391 -5.81 -8.57 -18.49
N GLU A 392 -5.88 -7.76 -17.43
CA GLU A 392 -5.72 -6.30 -17.50
C GLU A 392 -4.33 -5.90 -17.99
N SER A 393 -3.28 -6.55 -17.47
CA SER A 393 -1.89 -6.31 -17.88
C SER A 393 -1.69 -6.55 -19.39
N ARG A 394 -2.33 -7.58 -19.94
CA ARG A 394 -2.32 -7.89 -21.38
C ARG A 394 -3.20 -6.94 -22.20
N ALA A 395 -4.38 -6.57 -21.70
CA ALA A 395 -5.25 -5.59 -22.36
C ALA A 395 -4.58 -4.21 -22.47
N LEU A 396 -3.79 -3.84 -21.47
CA LEU A 396 -2.95 -2.63 -21.46
C LEU A 396 -1.69 -2.76 -22.32
N LYS A 397 -1.43 -3.94 -22.89
CA LYS A 397 -0.23 -4.25 -23.68
C LYS A 397 1.05 -3.91 -22.90
N LEU A 398 1.10 -4.23 -21.60
CA LEU A 398 2.32 -4.04 -20.82
C LEU A 398 3.44 -4.91 -21.40
N ALA A 399 4.67 -4.36 -21.42
CA ALA A 399 5.82 -5.07 -21.94
C ALA A 399 6.14 -6.32 -21.09
N PRO A 400 6.82 -7.34 -21.66
CA PRO A 400 7.24 -8.51 -20.89
C PRO A 400 8.19 -8.17 -19.75
N TYR A 401 8.27 -9.08 -18.77
CA TYR A 401 9.12 -8.95 -17.58
C TYR A 401 10.56 -8.51 -17.87
N ASN A 402 11.21 -9.08 -18.88
CA ASN A 402 12.60 -8.73 -19.23
C ASN A 402 12.76 -7.29 -19.74
N SER A 403 11.74 -6.71 -20.37
CA SER A 403 11.78 -5.31 -20.81
C SER A 403 11.82 -4.37 -19.60
N TYR A 404 11.07 -4.68 -18.53
CA TYR A 404 11.12 -3.93 -17.29
C TYR A 404 12.42 -4.15 -16.51
N ARG A 405 13.04 -5.33 -16.60
CA ARG A 405 14.40 -5.54 -16.07
C ARG A 405 15.37 -4.53 -16.69
N GLU A 406 15.41 -4.43 -18.01
CA GLU A 406 16.30 -3.48 -18.70
C GLU A 406 15.95 -2.03 -18.39
N HIS A 407 14.66 -1.69 -18.36
CA HIS A 407 14.19 -0.36 -17.99
C HIS A 407 14.65 0.04 -16.57
N CYS A 408 14.72 -0.93 -15.66
CA CYS A 408 15.24 -0.79 -14.30
C CYS A 408 16.76 -1.04 -14.18
N ARG A 409 17.50 -1.05 -15.30
CA ARG A 409 18.96 -1.28 -15.39
C ARG A 409 19.43 -2.63 -14.84
N PHE A 410 18.58 -3.64 -14.88
CA PHE A 410 18.97 -5.03 -14.69
C PHE A 410 19.26 -5.69 -16.04
N PRO A 411 20.22 -6.63 -16.12
CA PRO A 411 20.37 -7.48 -17.29
C PRO A 411 19.10 -8.32 -17.53
N ARG A 412 18.77 -8.58 -18.79
CA ARG A 412 17.77 -9.60 -19.16
C ARG A 412 18.20 -10.96 -18.62
N VAL A 413 17.23 -11.73 -18.13
CA VAL A 413 17.44 -13.16 -17.86
C VAL A 413 17.24 -13.97 -19.14
N ARG A 414 17.92 -15.10 -19.27
CA ARG A 414 17.91 -15.99 -20.45
C ARG A 414 17.27 -17.34 -20.20
N ARG A 415 17.02 -17.69 -18.93
CA ARG A 415 16.47 -18.98 -18.49
C ARG A 415 15.56 -18.78 -17.27
N PHE A 416 14.58 -19.65 -17.09
CA PHE A 416 13.61 -19.55 -15.98
C PHE A 416 14.27 -19.73 -14.60
N ASP A 417 15.33 -20.53 -14.49
CA ASP A 417 16.09 -20.69 -13.23
C ASP A 417 16.90 -19.44 -12.82
N GLN A 418 17.03 -18.46 -13.72
CA GLN A 418 17.56 -17.14 -13.40
C GLN A 418 16.50 -16.21 -12.83
N VAL A 419 15.21 -16.49 -13.07
CA VAL A 419 14.09 -15.78 -12.42
C VAL A 419 13.98 -16.23 -10.97
N SER A 420 13.95 -17.55 -10.75
CA SER A 420 13.83 -18.17 -9.44
C SER A 420 14.72 -19.40 -9.30
N GLY A 421 15.40 -19.54 -8.16
CA GLY A 421 16.18 -20.74 -7.85
C GLY A 421 15.33 -21.90 -7.29
N ASP A 422 14.03 -21.68 -7.08
CA ASP A 422 13.08 -22.74 -6.71
C ASP A 422 12.71 -23.55 -7.96
N ALA A 423 13.15 -24.82 -8.00
CA ALA A 423 12.93 -25.73 -9.10
C ALA A 423 11.44 -25.81 -9.48
N ARG A 424 10.55 -25.83 -8.49
CA ARG A 424 9.09 -25.84 -8.71
C ARG A 424 8.61 -24.61 -9.49
N VAL A 425 9.18 -23.44 -9.22
CA VAL A 425 8.86 -22.21 -9.96
C VAL A 425 9.44 -22.27 -11.36
N SER A 426 10.74 -22.57 -11.50
CA SER A 426 11.38 -22.57 -12.82
C SER A 426 10.81 -23.63 -13.77
N GLU A 427 10.44 -24.80 -13.26
CA GLU A 427 9.82 -25.89 -14.03
C GLU A 427 8.41 -25.49 -14.47
N ALA A 428 7.55 -25.03 -13.55
CA ALA A 428 6.19 -24.60 -13.90
C ALA A 428 6.18 -23.42 -14.89
N LEU A 429 7.14 -22.51 -14.80
CA LEU A 429 7.31 -21.45 -15.80
C LEU A 429 7.71 -22.03 -17.17
N GLY A 430 8.62 -23.01 -17.20
CA GLY A 430 9.07 -23.65 -18.44
C GLY A 430 8.03 -24.56 -19.10
N GLU A 431 7.11 -25.11 -18.32
CA GLU A 431 5.94 -25.84 -18.84
C GLU A 431 4.92 -24.90 -19.48
N LEU A 432 4.77 -23.69 -18.92
CA LEU A 432 3.70 -22.77 -19.31
C LEU A 432 4.11 -21.72 -20.35
N TYR A 433 5.36 -21.26 -20.31
CA TYR A 433 5.90 -20.25 -21.22
C TYR A 433 6.98 -20.86 -22.12
N ARG A 434 6.94 -20.53 -23.41
CA ARG A 434 7.92 -21.00 -24.40
C ARG A 434 9.33 -20.44 -24.12
N ASN A 435 9.41 -19.15 -23.82
CA ASN A 435 10.67 -18.47 -23.53
C ASN A 435 10.50 -17.51 -22.33
N VAL A 436 11.58 -17.27 -21.58
CA VAL A 436 11.60 -16.29 -20.49
C VAL A 436 11.28 -14.86 -20.96
N ASP A 437 11.55 -14.56 -22.23
CA ASP A 437 11.17 -13.29 -22.86
C ASP A 437 9.65 -13.13 -23.07
N ASP A 438 8.89 -14.22 -23.02
CA ASP A 438 7.43 -14.19 -23.19
C ASP A 438 6.68 -13.91 -21.88
N LEU A 439 7.39 -13.94 -20.74
CA LEU A 439 6.83 -13.87 -19.40
C LEU A 439 6.09 -12.56 -19.17
N ASP A 440 4.80 -12.66 -18.79
CA ASP A 440 4.00 -11.49 -18.39
C ASP A 440 4.71 -10.73 -17.26
N LEU A 441 4.63 -9.40 -17.26
CA LEU A 441 5.22 -8.59 -16.18
C LEU A 441 4.71 -9.04 -14.81
N TYR A 442 3.39 -9.24 -14.67
CA TYR A 442 2.78 -9.67 -13.42
C TYR A 442 3.35 -11.01 -12.93
N VAL A 443 3.43 -12.02 -13.81
CA VAL A 443 3.98 -13.33 -13.45
C VAL A 443 5.45 -13.22 -13.07
N GLY A 444 6.26 -12.53 -13.87
CA GLY A 444 7.69 -12.40 -13.62
C GLY A 444 8.04 -11.67 -12.32
N LEU A 445 7.28 -10.63 -11.96
CA LEU A 445 7.46 -9.89 -10.72
C LEU A 445 7.28 -10.75 -9.46
N PHE A 446 6.33 -11.68 -9.49
CA PHE A 446 6.00 -12.56 -8.36
C PHE A 446 6.68 -13.94 -8.43
N ALA A 447 7.19 -14.31 -9.61
CA ALA A 447 8.07 -15.46 -9.77
C ALA A 447 9.50 -15.18 -9.29
N GLU A 448 9.96 -13.94 -9.41
CA GLU A 448 11.30 -13.55 -8.98
C GLU A 448 11.49 -13.81 -7.48
N GLU A 449 12.56 -14.52 -7.11
CA GLU A 449 12.87 -14.82 -5.71
C GLU A 449 13.66 -13.67 -5.05
N PRO A 450 13.44 -13.37 -3.76
CA PRO A 450 14.21 -12.35 -3.05
C PRO A 450 15.72 -12.60 -3.07
N GLY A 451 16.50 -11.51 -3.16
CA GLY A 451 17.96 -11.54 -3.18
C GLY A 451 18.62 -11.83 -1.84
N ALA A 452 17.85 -11.89 -0.75
CA ALA A 452 18.32 -12.31 0.58
C ALA A 452 17.21 -13.03 1.36
N PRO A 453 17.54 -13.95 2.29
CA PRO A 453 16.53 -14.71 3.04
C PRO A 453 15.58 -13.87 3.89
N ASN A 454 16.01 -12.67 4.30
CA ASN A 454 15.23 -11.71 5.08
C ASN A 454 14.61 -10.59 4.22
N ALA A 455 14.89 -10.56 2.92
CA ALA A 455 14.25 -9.63 2.00
C ALA A 455 12.82 -10.11 1.71
N MET A 456 11.87 -9.18 1.81
CA MET A 456 10.46 -9.48 1.57
C MET A 456 10.08 -9.45 0.10
N LEU A 457 10.74 -8.58 -0.66
CA LEU A 457 10.40 -8.27 -2.03
C LEU A 457 11.56 -8.68 -2.95
N PRO A 458 11.27 -9.17 -4.16
CA PRO A 458 12.29 -9.43 -5.16
C PRO A 458 12.92 -8.15 -5.73
N PRO A 459 14.12 -8.22 -6.32
CA PRO A 459 14.87 -7.04 -6.78
C PRO A 459 14.12 -6.11 -7.73
N LEU A 460 13.47 -6.64 -8.78
CA LEU A 460 12.76 -5.81 -9.75
C LEU A 460 11.55 -5.12 -9.11
N LEU A 461 10.74 -5.89 -8.39
CA LEU A 461 9.56 -5.37 -7.68
C LEU A 461 9.97 -4.28 -6.65
N THR A 462 11.06 -4.50 -5.92
CA THR A 462 11.63 -3.51 -4.98
C THR A 462 12.00 -2.21 -5.67
N LYS A 463 12.65 -2.27 -6.84
CA LYS A 463 13.06 -1.06 -7.57
C LYS A 463 11.87 -0.25 -8.06
N ILE A 464 10.89 -0.90 -8.70
CA ILE A 464 9.69 -0.22 -9.21
C ILE A 464 8.96 0.48 -8.05
N ILE A 465 8.73 -0.23 -6.95
CA ILE A 465 8.09 0.35 -5.75
C ILE A 465 8.89 1.52 -5.19
N ALA A 466 10.21 1.40 -5.08
CA ALA A 466 11.03 2.47 -4.53
C ALA A 466 10.90 3.76 -5.36
N ILE A 467 10.91 3.64 -6.69
CA ILE A 467 10.77 4.78 -7.61
C ILE A 467 9.41 5.43 -7.43
N ASP A 468 8.35 4.63 -7.51
CA ASP A 468 6.99 5.14 -7.51
C ASP A 468 6.55 5.63 -6.13
N ALA A 469 6.85 4.90 -5.06
CA ALA A 469 6.43 5.24 -3.70
C ALA A 469 7.14 6.50 -3.17
N PHE A 470 8.46 6.64 -3.37
CA PHE A 470 9.16 7.86 -2.94
C PHE A 470 8.72 9.07 -3.76
N SER A 471 8.63 8.93 -5.09
CA SER A 471 8.18 10.04 -5.94
C SER A 471 6.72 10.43 -5.68
N GLN A 472 5.84 9.49 -5.32
CA GLN A 472 4.45 9.80 -4.98
C GLN A 472 4.30 10.46 -3.60
N ALA A 473 5.02 9.95 -2.59
CA ALA A 473 4.87 10.41 -1.21
C ALA A 473 5.54 11.76 -0.96
N LEU A 474 6.75 11.96 -1.48
CA LEU A 474 7.59 13.10 -1.14
C LEU A 474 7.26 14.37 -1.94
N THR A 475 6.45 14.25 -2.99
CA THR A 475 5.96 15.39 -3.78
C THR A 475 4.60 15.89 -3.29
N ASN A 476 4.06 15.33 -2.19
CA ASN A 476 2.83 15.82 -1.59
C ASN A 476 3.00 17.31 -1.19
N PRO A 477 2.07 18.21 -1.57
CA PRO A 477 2.22 19.65 -1.36
C PRO A 477 2.34 20.03 0.12
N LEU A 478 1.79 19.23 1.05
CA LEU A 478 1.92 19.46 2.49
C LEU A 478 3.37 19.35 2.99
N LEU A 479 4.25 18.68 2.24
CA LEU A 479 5.67 18.56 2.57
C LEU A 479 6.53 19.67 1.97
N ALA A 480 5.98 20.51 1.09
CA ALA A 480 6.72 21.61 0.49
C ALA A 480 7.21 22.58 1.57
N SER A 481 8.43 23.10 1.43
CA SER A 481 9.09 23.90 2.49
C SER A 481 8.34 25.16 2.92
N ARG A 482 7.49 25.73 2.05
CA ARG A 482 6.63 26.88 2.37
C ARG A 482 5.30 26.50 3.03
N VAL A 483 4.91 25.23 2.96
CA VAL A 483 3.65 24.69 3.50
C VAL A 483 3.92 23.94 4.81
N PHE A 484 5.05 23.23 4.91
CA PHE A 484 5.44 22.47 6.10
C PHE A 484 5.85 23.37 7.28
N ASN A 485 4.88 24.03 7.93
CA ASN A 485 5.13 24.92 9.07
C ASN A 485 3.92 25.07 10.00
N ALA A 486 4.15 25.72 11.15
CA ALA A 486 3.13 25.89 12.17
C ALA A 486 1.92 26.75 11.76
N ALA A 487 2.00 27.56 10.69
CA ALA A 487 0.83 28.28 10.20
C ALA A 487 -0.17 27.34 9.52
N THR A 488 0.32 26.28 8.84
CA THR A 488 -0.51 25.27 8.18
C THR A 488 -1.03 24.22 9.15
N PHE A 489 -0.21 23.75 10.10
CA PHE A 489 -0.56 22.62 10.98
C PHE A 489 -0.89 23.03 12.42
N SER A 490 -0.76 24.31 12.78
CA SER A 490 -0.65 24.80 14.17
C SER A 490 0.61 24.29 14.91
N PRO A 491 1.10 25.02 15.94
CA PRO A 491 2.12 24.49 16.85
C PRO A 491 1.78 23.13 17.47
N HIS A 492 0.51 22.90 17.84
CA HIS A 492 0.06 21.65 18.45
C HIS A 492 0.02 20.50 17.44
N GLY A 493 -0.41 20.75 16.20
CA GLY A 493 -0.36 19.76 15.13
C GLY A 493 1.07 19.39 14.74
N MET A 494 1.99 20.38 14.67
CA MET A 494 3.42 20.10 14.49
C MET A 494 3.97 19.20 15.61
N LYS A 495 3.53 19.38 16.86
CA LYS A 495 3.90 18.49 17.98
C LYS A 495 3.33 17.08 17.80
N VAL A 496 2.08 16.94 17.38
CA VAL A 496 1.46 15.62 17.08
C VAL A 496 2.27 14.90 15.99
N ILE A 497 2.62 15.60 14.90
CA ILE A 497 3.43 15.06 13.80
C ILE A 497 4.82 14.65 14.29
N ALA A 498 5.49 15.50 15.08
CA ALA A 498 6.84 15.24 15.56
C ALA A 498 6.91 14.04 16.54
N THR A 499 5.91 13.91 17.41
CA THR A 499 5.90 12.93 18.50
C THR A 499 5.36 11.56 18.12
N THR A 500 4.48 11.46 17.11
CA THR A 500 4.02 10.16 16.60
C THR A 500 5.15 9.46 15.85
N ARG A 501 5.56 8.26 16.26
CA ARG A 501 6.66 7.48 15.67
C ARG A 501 6.18 6.21 14.97
N THR A 502 5.13 5.59 15.48
CA THR A 502 4.66 4.29 15.00
C THR A 502 3.13 4.23 14.96
N LEU A 503 2.60 3.26 14.21
CA LEU A 503 1.18 2.93 14.23
C LEU A 503 0.72 2.51 15.64
N SER A 504 1.62 1.92 16.44
CA SER A 504 1.37 1.61 17.85
C SER A 504 1.01 2.86 18.66
N ASP A 505 1.70 3.98 18.45
CA ASP A 505 1.39 5.24 19.15
C ASP A 505 0.00 5.75 18.79
N VAL A 506 -0.44 5.52 17.54
CA VAL A 506 -1.78 5.91 17.08
C VAL A 506 -2.83 5.03 17.73
N LEU A 507 -2.62 3.71 17.78
CA LEU A 507 -3.57 2.80 18.43
C LEU A 507 -3.75 3.14 19.91
N HIS A 508 -2.67 3.17 20.68
CA HIS A 508 -2.76 3.24 22.15
C HIS A 508 -3.42 4.52 22.66
N ARG A 509 -3.33 5.64 21.93
CA ARG A 509 -4.02 6.89 22.30
C ARG A 509 -5.46 6.98 21.83
N ASN A 510 -5.92 6.03 21.02
CA ASN A 510 -7.26 5.99 20.42
C ASN A 510 -8.06 4.75 20.84
N VAL A 511 -7.63 4.03 21.88
CA VAL A 511 -8.37 2.91 22.49
C VAL A 511 -8.51 3.10 24.00
N PRO A 512 -9.07 4.24 24.49
CA PRO A 512 -9.22 4.48 25.93
C PRO A 512 -10.05 3.40 26.65
N GLU A 513 -10.91 2.68 25.92
CA GLU A 513 -11.67 1.54 26.42
C GLU A 513 -10.84 0.28 26.71
N ASP A 514 -9.62 0.17 26.13
CA ASP A 514 -8.69 -0.94 26.32
C ASP A 514 -7.30 -0.40 26.67
N PRO A 515 -7.08 0.04 27.93
CA PRO A 515 -5.84 0.71 28.33
C PRO A 515 -4.64 -0.24 28.42
N ARG A 516 -4.83 -1.54 28.21
CA ARG A 516 -3.75 -2.54 28.27
C ARG A 516 -2.76 -2.28 27.14
N PRO A 517 -1.44 -2.32 27.40
CA PRO A 517 -0.44 -2.30 26.33
C PRO A 517 -0.65 -3.48 25.37
N ARG A 518 -0.87 -3.18 24.09
CA ARG A 518 -1.03 -4.14 23.01
C ARG A 518 0.23 -4.21 22.16
N PHE A 519 0.61 -5.41 21.74
CA PHE A 519 1.68 -5.54 20.75
C PHE A 519 1.17 -5.16 19.36
N VAL A 520 1.70 -4.07 18.80
CA VAL A 520 1.34 -3.59 17.46
C VAL A 520 2.59 -3.52 16.60
N SER A 521 2.68 -4.37 15.58
CA SER A 521 3.79 -4.32 14.63
C SER A 521 3.48 -5.01 13.32
N MET A 522 3.97 -4.41 12.23
CA MET A 522 4.06 -5.05 10.91
C MET A 522 5.15 -6.14 10.88
N THR A 523 6.09 -6.12 11.84
CA THR A 523 7.22 -7.05 11.93
C THR A 523 7.00 -8.08 13.02
N ARG A 524 7.25 -9.36 12.70
CA ARG A 524 7.15 -10.46 13.65
C ARG A 524 8.13 -10.30 14.81
N GLN A 525 7.71 -10.67 16.01
CA GLN A 525 8.61 -10.77 17.16
C GLN A 525 9.75 -11.77 16.85
N GLY A 526 10.98 -11.35 17.11
CA GLY A 526 12.17 -12.16 16.87
C GLY A 526 12.69 -12.17 15.42
N ALA A 527 11.96 -11.58 14.46
CA ALA A 527 12.50 -11.34 13.12
C ALA A 527 13.45 -10.14 13.17
N ARG A 528 14.77 -10.39 13.09
CA ARG A 528 15.81 -9.34 13.06
C ARG A 528 16.39 -9.15 11.68
#